data_AF-A0A3C1BJ98-F1
#
_entry.id   AF-A0A3C1BJ98-F1
#
_cell.length_a   1.000
_cell.length_b   1.000
_cell.length_c   1.000
_cell.angle_alpha   90.00
_cell.angle_beta   90.00
_cell.angle_gamma   90.00
#
_symmetry.space_group_name_H-M   'P 1'
#
loop_
_entity.id
_entity.type
_entity.pdbx_description
1 polymer ?
#
loop_
_entity_poly.entity_id
_entity_poly.type
_entity_poly.pdbx_seq_one_letter_code
_entity_poly.pdbx_strand_id
1 'polypeptide(L)'
;MKYLRWLLFPFSLLYGLVVIIRNWCYDAGFFKSYRFTKPVISVGNLDVGGAGKSPMTEYLIRLLKDNYKLATLSRGYGRKTKGYLAVVGESGVKSQESRTKSQESRGC
;
A
#
# COMPACT_ATOMS: atom_id res chain seq x y z
N MET A 1 8.26 -10.34 -32.22
CA MET A 1 7.69 -9.69 -31.02
C MET A 1 6.79 -8.48 -31.35
N LYS A 2 5.88 -8.55 -32.33
CA LYS A 2 4.95 -7.44 -32.67
C LYS A 2 3.47 -7.81 -32.47
N TYR A 3 3.11 -9.07 -32.76
CA TYR A 3 1.73 -9.58 -32.62
C TYR A 3 1.20 -9.59 -31.18
N LEU A 4 2.05 -9.91 -30.20
CA LEU A 4 1.64 -9.96 -28.79
C LEU A 4 1.13 -8.58 -28.30
N ARG A 5 1.75 -7.50 -28.78
CA ARG A 5 1.39 -6.13 -28.40
C ARG A 5 0.04 -5.69 -28.96
N TRP A 6 -0.34 -6.23 -30.11
CA TRP A 6 -1.64 -5.99 -30.73
C TRP A 6 -2.76 -6.76 -30.04
N LEU A 7 -2.48 -7.97 -29.53
CA LEU A 7 -3.44 -8.74 -28.74
C LEU A 7 -3.63 -8.16 -27.32
N LEU A 8 -2.58 -7.60 -26.72
CA LEU A 8 -2.67 -6.95 -25.40
C LEU A 8 -3.30 -5.54 -25.47
N PHE A 9 -3.34 -4.91 -26.64
CA PHE A 9 -3.90 -3.56 -26.80
C PHE A 9 -5.41 -3.47 -26.47
N PRO A 10 -6.30 -4.32 -27.03
CA PRO A 10 -7.72 -4.30 -26.66
C PRO A 10 -7.93 -4.70 -25.20
N PHE A 11 -7.08 -5.59 -24.66
CA PHE A 11 -7.13 -5.97 -23.24
C PHE A 11 -6.76 -4.80 -22.32
N SER A 12 -5.74 -4.02 -22.69
CA SER A 12 -5.37 -2.80 -21.95
C SER A 12 -6.45 -1.72 -22.04
N LEU A 13 -7.11 -1.58 -23.20
CA LEU A 13 -8.21 -0.64 -23.37
C LEU A 13 -9.40 -1.06 -22.50
N LEU A 14 -9.72 -2.35 -22.46
CA LEU A 14 -10.78 -2.90 -21.62
C LEU A 14 -10.47 -2.70 -20.13
N TYR A 15 -9.23 -2.95 -19.70
CA TYR A 15 -8.79 -2.66 -18.33
C TYR A 15 -8.95 -1.17 -17.99
N GLY A 16 -8.53 -0.28 -18.90
CA GLY A 16 -8.71 1.16 -18.74
C GLY A 16 -10.17 1.56 -18.61
N LEU A 17 -11.05 1.02 -19.46
CA LEU A 17 -12.48 1.27 -19.42
C LEU A 17 -13.10 0.83 -18.09
N VAL A 18 -12.74 -0.36 -17.60
CA VAL A 18 -13.21 -0.87 -16.30
C VAL A 18 -12.73 0.03 -15.15
N VAL A 19 -11.48 0.51 -15.18
CA VAL A 19 -10.97 1.44 -14.16
C VAL A 19 -11.69 2.79 -14.20
N ILE A 20 -11.99 3.32 -15.39
CA ILE A 20 -12.75 4.57 -15.57
C ILE A 20 -14.16 4.41 -15.02
N ILE A 21 -14.87 3.36 -15.41
CA ILE A 21 -16.22 3.08 -14.91
C ILE A 21 -16.20 2.95 -13.39
N ARG A 22 -15.23 2.22 -12.84
CA ARG A 22 -15.09 2.07 -11.39
C ARG A 22 -14.87 3.41 -10.70
N ASN A 23 -13.95 4.24 -11.19
CA ASN A 23 -13.68 5.56 -10.62
C ASN A 23 -14.92 6.45 -10.72
N TRP A 24 -15.63 6.41 -11.85
CA TRP A 24 -16.87 7.15 -12.03
C TRP A 24 -17.96 6.71 -11.04
N CYS A 25 -18.08 5.41 -10.72
CA CYS A 25 -18.98 4.95 -9.66
C CYS A 25 -18.58 5.44 -8.26
N TYR A 26 -17.29 5.62 -7.98
CA TYR A 26 -16.83 6.24 -6.73
C TYR A 26 -17.16 7.74 -6.68
N ASP A 27 -16.95 8.45 -7.80
CA ASP A 27 -17.25 9.89 -7.92
C ASP A 27 -18.75 10.18 -7.87
N ALA A 28 -19.57 9.30 -8.46
CA ALA A 28 -21.03 9.36 -8.41
C ALA A 28 -21.61 9.01 -7.01
N GLY A 29 -20.75 8.68 -6.03
CA GLY A 29 -21.18 8.39 -4.66
C GLY A 29 -21.90 7.06 -4.47
N PHE A 30 -21.88 6.18 -5.50
CA PHE A 30 -22.48 4.83 -5.42
C PHE A 30 -21.76 3.94 -4.40
N PHE A 31 -20.47 4.20 -4.16
CA PHE A 31 -19.69 3.54 -3.12
C PHE A 31 -19.63 4.38 -1.84
N LYS A 32 -19.80 3.70 -0.68
CA LYS A 32 -19.69 4.32 0.64
C LYS A 32 -18.29 4.93 0.84
N SER A 33 -18.22 6.25 0.75
CA SER A 33 -17.04 7.02 1.15
C SER A 33 -17.06 7.20 2.67
N TYR A 34 -16.15 6.53 3.37
CA TYR A 34 -16.02 6.70 4.82
C TYR A 34 -15.14 7.91 5.12
N ARG A 35 -15.68 8.92 5.79
CA ARG A 35 -14.90 10.08 6.27
C ARG A 35 -14.44 9.84 7.69
N PHE A 36 -13.15 9.98 7.93
CA PHE A 36 -12.59 9.91 9.27
C PHE A 36 -12.58 11.31 9.89
N THR A 37 -12.91 11.41 11.18
CA THR A 37 -12.87 12.68 11.95
C THR A 37 -11.44 13.19 12.16
N LYS A 38 -10.45 12.30 12.05
CA LYS A 38 -9.02 12.62 12.21
C LYS A 38 -8.35 12.80 10.84
N PRO A 39 -7.30 13.62 10.71
CA PRO A 39 -6.56 13.77 9.46
C PRO A 39 -5.90 12.43 9.08
N VAL A 40 -6.16 11.96 7.87
CA VAL A 40 -5.60 10.70 7.33
C VAL A 40 -4.77 11.01 6.09
N ILE A 41 -3.52 10.58 6.09
CA ILE A 41 -2.62 10.69 4.94
C ILE A 41 -2.47 9.31 4.31
N SER A 42 -2.86 9.19 3.04
CA SER A 42 -2.72 7.95 2.27
C SER A 42 -1.50 8.02 1.35
N VAL A 43 -0.51 7.17 1.58
CA VAL A 43 0.69 7.08 0.73
C VAL A 43 0.50 5.95 -0.28
N GLY A 44 0.36 6.32 -1.56
CA GLY A 44 0.12 5.40 -2.68
C GLY A 44 1.15 5.56 -3.79
N ASN A 45 1.19 4.58 -4.70
CA ASN A 45 1.89 4.72 -5.98
C ASN A 45 1.00 4.11 -7.07
N LEU A 46 1.03 4.69 -8.27
CA LEU A 46 0.25 4.24 -9.42
C LEU A 46 0.84 2.97 -10.06
N ASP A 47 2.17 2.80 -9.98
CA ASP A 47 2.84 1.59 -10.48
C ASP A 47 2.87 0.45 -9.44
N VAL A 48 2.81 -0.76 -9.98
CA VAL A 48 2.79 -2.06 -9.28
C VAL A 48 4.17 -2.60 -8.87
N GLY A 49 5.23 -1.78 -8.94
CA GLY A 49 6.60 -2.15 -8.56
C GLY A 49 7.04 -1.73 -7.15
N GLY A 50 8.33 -1.95 -6.84
CA GLY A 50 9.01 -1.52 -5.60
C GLY A 50 9.17 0.00 -5.52
N ALA A 51 8.06 0.72 -5.41
CA ALA A 51 7.97 2.16 -5.61
C ALA A 51 8.31 3.01 -4.36
N GLY A 52 9.21 2.54 -3.49
CA GLY A 52 9.69 3.33 -2.36
C GLY A 52 8.61 3.81 -1.37
N LYS A 53 7.40 3.24 -1.38
CA LYS A 53 6.32 3.62 -0.45
C LYS A 53 6.74 3.48 1.01
N SER A 54 7.48 2.41 1.33
CA SER A 54 7.99 2.16 2.68
C SER A 54 8.97 3.25 3.17
N PRO A 55 10.07 3.59 2.45
CA PRO A 55 10.94 4.68 2.87
C PRO A 55 10.26 6.05 2.88
N MET A 56 9.32 6.31 1.95
CA MET A 56 8.53 7.56 1.98
C MET A 56 7.64 7.64 3.22
N THR A 57 7.00 6.54 3.60
CA THR A 57 6.13 6.50 4.79
C THR A 57 6.96 6.73 6.05
N GLU A 58 8.12 6.08 6.18
CA GLU A 58 9.06 6.28 7.30
C GLU A 58 9.53 7.74 7.39
N TYR A 59 9.86 8.36 6.26
CA TYR A 59 10.23 9.78 6.22
C TYR A 59 9.11 10.68 6.75
N LEU A 60 7.88 10.49 6.28
CA LEU A 60 6.73 11.29 6.72
C LEU A 60 6.50 11.14 8.24
N ILE A 61 6.61 9.92 8.76
CA ILE A 61 6.49 9.65 10.19
C ILE A 61 7.55 10.41 10.97
N ARG A 62 8.81 10.38 10.53
CA ARG A 62 9.91 11.07 11.21
C ARG A 62 9.71 12.58 11.28
N LEU A 63 9.08 13.20 10.28
CA LEU A 63 8.77 14.63 10.31
C LEU A 63 7.62 14.96 11.26
N LEU A 64 6.60 14.11 11.32
CA LEU A 64 5.38 14.42 12.07
C LEU A 64 5.39 13.89 13.51
N LYS A 65 6.29 12.95 13.86
CA LYS A 65 6.30 12.30 15.18
C LYS A 65 6.50 13.27 16.35
N ASP A 66 7.21 14.38 16.13
CA ASP A 66 7.54 15.33 17.18
C ASP A 66 6.39 16.30 17.47
N ASN A 67 5.45 16.44 16.53
CA ASN A 67 4.31 17.35 16.63
C ASN A 67 2.97 16.63 16.85
N TYR A 68 2.85 15.35 16.46
CA TYR A 68 1.58 14.63 16.45
C TYR A 68 1.70 13.18 16.93
N LYS A 69 0.63 12.68 17.57
CA LYS A 69 0.47 11.25 17.91
C LYS A 69 0.06 10.47 16.65
N LEU A 70 1.03 9.79 16.05
CA LEU A 70 0.85 9.06 14.79
C LEU A 70 0.43 7.60 14.99
N ALA A 71 -0.35 7.09 14.04
CA ALA A 71 -0.62 5.67 13.89
C ALA A 71 -0.49 5.32 12.40
N THR A 72 0.16 4.20 12.09
CA THR A 72 0.39 3.74 10.72
C THR A 72 -0.45 2.51 10.41
N LEU A 73 -1.06 2.49 9.23
CA LEU A 73 -1.83 1.34 8.75
C LEU A 73 -1.16 0.80 7.50
N SER A 74 -0.63 -0.41 7.59
CA SER A 74 -0.13 -1.17 6.44
C SER A 74 -1.09 -2.29 6.09
N ARG A 75 -1.27 -2.56 4.79
CA ARG A 75 -2.10 -3.67 4.30
C ARG A 75 -1.52 -5.06 4.65
N GLY A 76 -0.25 -5.15 5.03
CA GLY A 76 0.37 -6.42 5.37
C GLY A 76 0.47 -7.39 4.19
N TYR A 77 0.97 -6.92 3.05
CA TYR A 77 1.16 -7.73 1.84
C TYR A 77 2.04 -8.95 2.17
N GLY A 78 1.53 -10.18 1.91
CA GLY A 78 2.23 -11.44 2.22
C GLY A 78 1.92 -12.09 3.58
N ARG A 79 0.99 -11.56 4.38
CA ARG A 79 0.56 -12.21 5.63
C ARG A 79 -0.29 -13.46 5.37
N LYS A 80 0.00 -14.54 6.10
CA LYS A 80 -0.82 -15.78 6.12
C LYS A 80 -2.06 -15.67 7.01
N THR A 81 -2.10 -14.66 7.89
CA THR A 81 -3.23 -14.43 8.81
C THR A 81 -4.27 -13.52 8.19
N LYS A 82 -5.55 -13.84 8.40
CA LYS A 82 -6.70 -13.05 7.94
C LYS A 82 -7.26 -12.24 9.11
N GLY A 83 -7.64 -10.98 8.86
CA GLY A 83 -8.24 -10.08 9.85
C GLY A 83 -7.38 -8.89 10.23
N TYR A 84 -7.98 -7.96 11.00
CA TYR A 84 -7.30 -6.81 11.57
C TYR A 84 -6.38 -7.24 12.71
N LEU A 85 -5.13 -6.81 12.68
CA LEU A 85 -4.18 -7.04 13.77
C LEU A 85 -3.66 -5.69 14.26
N ALA A 86 -4.02 -5.32 15.49
CA ALA A 86 -3.43 -4.18 16.17
C ALA A 86 -2.02 -4.58 16.63
N VAL A 87 -1.00 -4.00 16.01
CA VAL A 87 0.39 -4.13 16.47
C VAL A 87 0.68 -2.93 17.35
N VAL A 88 0.61 -3.11 18.66
CA VAL A 88 1.01 -2.10 19.64
C VAL A 88 2.51 -2.27 19.88
N GLY A 89 3.32 -1.50 19.14
CA GLY A 89 4.70 -1.25 19.53
C GLY A 89 4.70 -0.03 20.44
N GLU A 90 5.07 -0.19 21.71
CA GLU A 90 5.34 0.96 22.55
C GLU A 90 6.49 1.74 21.92
N SER A 91 6.24 3.02 21.64
CA SER A 91 7.18 3.99 21.06
C SER A 91 7.39 3.88 19.54
N GLY A 92 6.86 4.87 18.83
CA GLY A 92 7.35 5.35 17.53
C GLY A 92 7.68 4.28 16.49
N VAL A 93 6.68 3.95 15.66
CA VAL A 93 6.85 3.34 14.33
C VAL A 93 8.03 2.38 14.24
N LYS A 94 7.81 1.15 14.74
CA LYS A 94 8.49 0.00 14.15
C LYS A 94 7.73 -0.37 12.88
N SER A 95 8.12 0.29 11.79
CA SER A 95 8.01 -0.28 10.45
C SER A 95 8.51 -1.73 10.56
N GLN A 96 7.58 -2.69 10.55
CA GLN A 96 7.91 -4.11 10.58
C GLN A 96 8.59 -4.47 9.26
N GLU A 97 9.88 -4.16 9.18
CA GLU A 97 10.81 -4.84 8.31
C GLU A 97 11.19 -6.13 9.03
N SER A 98 10.28 -7.09 9.00
CA SER A 98 10.62 -8.50 9.17
C SER A 98 11.45 -8.94 7.96
N ARG A 99 12.68 -8.41 7.86
CA ARG A 99 13.79 -9.13 7.24
C ARG A 99 14.06 -10.32 8.15
N THR A 100 13.62 -11.46 7.68
CA THR A 100 14.15 -12.78 7.96
C THR A 100 15.69 -12.74 8.05
N LYS A 101 16.26 -12.45 9.22
CA LYS A 101 17.55 -12.99 9.65
C LYS A 101 17.29 -14.41 10.14
N SER A 102 17.26 -15.36 9.23
CA SER A 102 17.50 -16.78 9.53
C SER A 102 17.45 -17.58 8.23
N GLN A 103 18.51 -17.50 7.43
CA GLN A 103 19.01 -18.60 6.59
C GLN A 103 20.20 -18.12 5.76
N GLU A 104 21.35 -17.88 6.39
CA GLU A 104 22.65 -18.10 5.75
C GLU A 104 23.72 -18.30 6.82
N SER A 105 23.72 -19.50 7.40
CA SER A 105 24.82 -20.05 8.19
C SER A 105 24.71 -21.59 8.20
N ARG A 106 24.72 -22.14 6.97
CA ARG A 106 25.39 -23.42 6.68
C ARG A 106 26.67 -22.99 5.96
N GLY A 107 27.86 -23.44 6.28
CA GLY A 107 28.35 -24.32 7.32
C GLY A 107 29.85 -24.07 7.41
N CYS A 108 30.51 -24.97 8.13
CA CYS A 108 31.95 -25.13 8.22
C CYS A 108 32.73 -24.87 6.92
#